data_AF-A0A4Q3A642-F1
#
_entry.id   AF-A0A4Q3A642-F1
#
_cell.length_a   1.000
_cell.length_b   1.000
_cell.length_c   1.000
_cell.angle_alpha   90.00
_cell.angle_beta   90.00
_cell.angle_gamma   90.00
#
_symmetry.space_group_name_H-M   'P 1'
#
loop_
_entity.id
_entity.type
_entity.pdbx_description
1 polymer ?
#
loop_
_entity_poly.entity_id
_entity_poly.type
_entity_poly.pdbx_seq_one_letter_code
_entity_poly.pdbx_strand_id
1 'polypeptide(L)'
;MKIALTTPATLAELLKGLRPPVLIDVRLGEDYHCCQLPGALNNCVFEVAFTERMPAVAPDLAAPVCLYGAGEGSIESRMAAEKLLRLGYTAVHELEGGIAAWRDAGMPVEETPAPKAPVLFDGKYRIDLSESRIEWIGRNLLNRHTGRIALKAGELIITDGQLAGGSFIIDMTGITCHDLAGNTLHDVLVRHLCDHDFFDTGLFPEARFEITNAGPVEGGTPGAPNLHVSGNLTLKDVTAPLDFHASAGISDKGKPAAQATLSFDRTLWNVLYGSGKWFHHLGGHLVNDLIEIQLRIVAE
;
A
#
# COMPACT_ATOMS: atom_id res chain seq x y z
N MET A 1 -12.77 -30.37 -14.33
CA MET A 1 -12.05 -29.91 -15.54
C MET A 1 -10.66 -29.48 -15.15
N LYS A 2 -9.66 -29.61 -16.04
CA LYS A 2 -8.25 -29.33 -15.74
C LYS A 2 -7.75 -28.18 -16.62
N ILE A 3 -6.92 -27.32 -16.04
CA ILE A 3 -6.15 -26.30 -16.78
C ILE A 3 -5.01 -27.02 -17.49
N ALA A 4 -4.87 -26.80 -18.81
CA ALA A 4 -3.78 -27.36 -19.60
C ALA A 4 -2.59 -26.40 -19.64
N LEU A 5 -1.50 -26.73 -18.95
CA LEU A 5 -0.26 -25.98 -19.06
C LEU A 5 0.35 -26.20 -20.47
N THR A 6 0.68 -25.12 -21.16
CA THR A 6 1.07 -25.12 -22.58
C THR A 6 2.40 -24.37 -22.74
N THR A 7 3.40 -25.01 -23.32
CA THR A 7 4.71 -24.38 -23.60
C THR A 7 4.61 -23.39 -24.76
N PRO A 8 5.55 -22.43 -24.91
CA PRO A 8 5.59 -21.53 -26.07
C PRO A 8 5.57 -22.27 -27.42
N ALA A 9 6.36 -23.33 -27.55
CA ALA A 9 6.41 -24.13 -28.78
C ALA A 9 5.06 -24.82 -29.07
N THR A 10 4.42 -25.39 -28.04
CA THR A 10 3.11 -26.02 -28.20
C THR A 10 2.04 -24.99 -28.56
N LEU A 11 2.04 -23.82 -27.92
CA LEU A 11 1.08 -22.75 -28.24
C LEU A 11 1.27 -22.25 -29.67
N ALA A 12 2.51 -22.08 -30.14
CA ALA A 12 2.80 -21.66 -31.51
C ALA A 12 2.24 -22.65 -32.56
N GLU A 13 2.24 -23.95 -32.27
CA GLU A 13 1.62 -24.95 -33.13
C GLU A 13 0.08 -24.94 -33.03
N LEU A 14 -0.48 -24.75 -31.83
CA LEU A 14 -1.93 -24.62 -31.64
C LEU A 14 -2.50 -23.41 -32.40
N LEU A 15 -1.78 -22.30 -32.45
CA LEU A 15 -2.16 -21.08 -33.18
C LEU A 15 -2.21 -21.27 -34.70
N LYS A 16 -1.49 -22.28 -35.25
CA LYS A 16 -1.54 -22.64 -36.68
C LYS A 16 -2.63 -23.68 -36.99
N GLY A 17 -3.29 -24.22 -35.97
CA GLY A 17 -4.29 -25.28 -36.11
C GLY A 17 -5.62 -24.82 -36.69
N LEU A 18 -6.50 -25.79 -36.98
CA LEU A 18 -7.85 -25.53 -37.53
C LEU A 18 -8.80 -24.84 -36.53
N ARG A 19 -8.50 -24.92 -35.24
CA ARG A 19 -9.25 -24.28 -34.15
C ARG A 19 -8.24 -23.64 -33.18
N PRO A 20 -7.63 -22.51 -33.55
CA PRO A 20 -6.66 -21.84 -32.70
C PRO A 20 -7.35 -21.32 -31.43
N PRO A 21 -6.67 -21.33 -30.27
CA PRO A 21 -7.24 -20.79 -29.06
C PRO A 21 -7.43 -19.27 -29.13
N VAL A 22 -8.46 -18.75 -28.47
CA VAL A 22 -8.56 -17.31 -28.18
C VAL A 22 -7.43 -16.96 -27.22
N LEU A 23 -6.49 -16.12 -27.66
CA LEU A 23 -5.40 -15.62 -26.83
C LEU A 23 -5.90 -14.48 -25.95
N ILE A 24 -5.72 -14.60 -24.64
CA ILE A 24 -6.10 -13.56 -23.69
C ILE A 24 -4.89 -13.19 -22.82
N ASP A 25 -4.45 -11.94 -22.96
CA ASP A 25 -3.52 -11.29 -22.04
C ASP A 25 -4.29 -10.89 -20.79
N VAL A 26 -3.87 -11.40 -19.63
CA VAL A 26 -4.55 -11.15 -18.37
C VAL A 26 -3.86 -10.08 -17.51
N ARG A 27 -2.82 -9.44 -18.03
CA ARG A 27 -2.11 -8.33 -17.38
C ARG A 27 -2.89 -7.01 -17.49
N LEU A 28 -2.34 -5.98 -16.86
CA LEU A 28 -2.86 -4.61 -16.95
C LEU A 28 -2.94 -4.16 -18.41
N GLY A 29 -3.89 -3.27 -18.71
CA GLY A 29 -4.05 -2.72 -20.05
C GLY A 29 -2.77 -2.03 -20.51
N GLU A 30 -2.10 -1.29 -19.64
CA GLU A 30 -0.84 -0.60 -19.93
C GLU A 30 0.25 -1.59 -20.36
N ASP A 31 0.40 -2.71 -19.65
CA ASP A 31 1.38 -3.76 -19.98
C ASP A 31 1.09 -4.39 -21.34
N TYR A 32 -0.19 -4.63 -21.64
CA TYR A 32 -0.66 -5.15 -22.92
C TYR A 32 -0.37 -4.19 -24.08
N HIS A 33 -0.64 -2.88 -23.91
CA HIS A 33 -0.36 -1.88 -24.93
C HIS A 33 1.14 -1.75 -25.21
N CYS A 34 1.98 -1.93 -24.19
CA CYS A 34 3.45 -1.90 -24.34
C CYS A 34 3.98 -3.14 -25.06
N CYS A 35 3.44 -4.32 -24.76
CA CYS A 35 3.81 -5.54 -25.47
C CYS A 35 2.72 -6.59 -25.33
N GLN A 36 2.40 -7.31 -26.40
CA GLN A 36 1.51 -8.47 -26.36
C GLN A 36 1.92 -9.58 -27.34
N LEU A 37 1.36 -10.79 -27.16
CA LEU A 37 1.38 -11.82 -28.20
C LEU A 37 0.52 -11.38 -29.39
N PRO A 38 0.94 -11.61 -30.64
CA PRO A 38 0.17 -11.19 -31.81
C PRO A 38 -1.25 -11.73 -31.82
N GLY A 39 -2.22 -10.82 -31.99
CA GLY A 39 -3.65 -11.16 -32.01
C GLY A 39 -4.28 -11.49 -30.65
N ALA A 40 -3.60 -11.26 -29.53
CA ALA A 40 -4.20 -11.43 -28.21
C ALA A 40 -5.23 -10.34 -27.89
N LEU A 41 -6.25 -10.69 -27.11
CA LEU A 41 -7.20 -9.76 -26.51
C LEU A 41 -6.77 -9.46 -25.08
N ASN A 42 -6.92 -8.22 -24.61
CA ASN A 42 -6.69 -7.92 -23.19
C ASN A 42 -7.97 -8.10 -22.37
N ASN A 43 -7.87 -8.84 -21.27
CA ASN A 43 -8.86 -8.85 -20.21
C ASN A 43 -8.14 -8.99 -18.87
N CYS A 44 -7.81 -7.87 -18.25
CA CYS A 44 -7.03 -7.81 -17.01
C CYS A 44 -7.71 -8.58 -15.86
N VAL A 45 -7.00 -9.55 -15.27
CA VAL A 45 -7.55 -10.40 -14.19
C VAL A 45 -7.73 -9.66 -12.86
N PHE A 46 -7.06 -8.52 -12.69
CA PHE A 46 -7.16 -7.66 -11.51
C PHE A 46 -8.43 -6.81 -11.51
N GLU A 47 -9.06 -6.61 -12.67
CA GLU A 47 -10.29 -5.84 -12.76
C GLU A 47 -11.49 -6.66 -12.25
N VAL A 48 -12.34 -6.02 -11.44
CA VAL A 48 -13.56 -6.65 -10.88
C VAL A 48 -14.51 -7.14 -11.98
N ALA A 49 -14.49 -6.49 -13.15
CA ALA A 49 -15.31 -6.83 -14.31
C ALA A 49 -14.74 -7.98 -15.17
N PHE A 50 -13.59 -8.58 -14.81
CA PHE A 50 -12.94 -9.63 -15.60
C PHE A 50 -13.92 -10.73 -16.06
N THR A 51 -14.71 -11.29 -15.14
CA THR A 51 -15.66 -12.36 -15.43
C THR A 51 -16.86 -11.89 -16.24
N GLU A 52 -17.29 -10.64 -16.06
CA GLU A 52 -18.43 -10.05 -16.77
C GLU A 52 -18.09 -9.73 -18.24
N ARG A 53 -16.82 -9.47 -18.54
CA ARG A 53 -16.34 -9.21 -19.91
C ARG A 53 -16.08 -10.47 -20.71
N MET A 54 -15.89 -11.62 -20.06
CA MET A 54 -15.56 -12.89 -20.72
C MET A 54 -16.55 -13.31 -21.83
N PRO A 55 -17.88 -13.16 -21.69
CA PRO A 55 -18.82 -13.46 -22.78
C PRO A 55 -18.58 -12.64 -24.06
N ALA A 56 -18.04 -11.42 -23.96
CA ALA A 56 -17.70 -10.60 -25.12
C ALA A 56 -16.34 -10.99 -25.73
N VAL A 57 -15.39 -11.43 -24.90
CA VAL A 57 -14.03 -11.80 -25.30
C VAL A 57 -13.97 -13.21 -25.90
N ALA A 58 -14.62 -14.18 -25.27
CA ALA A 58 -14.66 -15.58 -25.69
C ALA A 58 -16.07 -16.17 -25.43
N PRO A 59 -17.06 -15.92 -26.29
CA PRO A 59 -18.46 -16.32 -26.05
C PRO A 59 -18.71 -17.84 -26.03
N ASP A 60 -17.88 -18.62 -26.72
CA ASP A 60 -18.01 -20.08 -26.78
C ASP A 60 -17.23 -20.75 -25.65
N LEU A 61 -17.95 -21.32 -24.67
CA LEU A 61 -17.38 -22.04 -23.52
C LEU A 61 -16.65 -23.34 -23.91
N ALA A 62 -16.88 -23.86 -25.12
CA ALA A 62 -16.21 -25.04 -25.65
C ALA A 62 -15.02 -24.70 -26.56
N ALA A 63 -14.90 -23.45 -27.02
CA ALA A 63 -13.75 -23.02 -27.79
C ALA A 63 -12.48 -23.03 -26.92
N PRO A 64 -11.32 -23.44 -27.46
CA PRO A 64 -10.06 -23.33 -26.74
C PRO A 64 -9.75 -21.88 -26.41
N VAL A 65 -9.34 -21.62 -25.17
CA VAL A 65 -8.87 -20.32 -24.70
C VAL A 65 -7.48 -20.51 -24.11
N CYS A 66 -6.53 -19.65 -24.44
CA CYS A 66 -5.21 -19.65 -23.84
C CYS A 66 -4.94 -18.31 -23.15
N LEU A 67 -4.67 -18.39 -21.85
CA LEU A 67 -4.40 -17.26 -20.98
C LEU A 67 -2.89 -17.14 -20.74
N TYR A 68 -2.37 -15.92 -20.72
CA TYR A 68 -0.98 -15.68 -20.36
C TYR A 68 -0.80 -14.43 -19.49
N GLY A 69 0.09 -14.55 -18.51
CA GLY A 69 0.50 -13.47 -17.61
C GLY A 69 1.91 -12.96 -17.93
N ALA A 70 2.56 -12.33 -16.94
CA ALA A 70 3.84 -11.65 -17.13
C ALA A 70 5.02 -12.61 -17.35
N GLY A 71 5.16 -13.62 -16.50
CA GLY A 71 6.39 -14.41 -16.45
C GLY A 71 6.39 -15.52 -15.42
N GLU A 72 7.54 -16.17 -15.28
CA GLU A 72 7.80 -17.15 -14.23
C GLU A 72 7.58 -16.55 -12.83
N GLY A 73 7.03 -17.36 -11.92
CA GLY A 73 6.70 -16.96 -10.55
C GLY A 73 5.41 -16.16 -10.40
N SER A 74 4.80 -15.69 -11.50
CA SER A 74 3.52 -15.02 -11.44
C SER A 74 2.32 -15.97 -11.59
N ILE A 75 1.18 -15.57 -11.05
CA ILE A 75 -0.04 -16.39 -10.96
C ILE A 75 -1.24 -15.76 -11.68
N GLU A 76 -1.07 -14.70 -12.48
CA GLU A 76 -2.20 -14.00 -13.10
C GLU A 76 -2.99 -14.94 -14.02
N SER A 77 -2.29 -15.65 -14.91
CA SER A 77 -2.90 -16.60 -15.87
C SER A 77 -3.56 -17.77 -15.17
N ARG A 78 -2.98 -18.28 -14.08
CA ARG A 78 -3.56 -19.34 -13.27
C ARG A 78 -4.85 -18.89 -12.61
N MET A 79 -4.86 -17.71 -11.99
CA MET A 79 -6.05 -17.13 -11.37
C MET A 79 -7.16 -16.90 -12.41
N ALA A 80 -6.81 -16.38 -13.58
CA ALA A 80 -7.76 -16.21 -14.69
C ALA A 80 -8.31 -17.56 -15.16
N ALA A 81 -7.46 -18.59 -15.28
CA ALA A 81 -7.86 -19.92 -15.74
C ALA A 81 -8.87 -20.57 -14.78
N GLU A 82 -8.65 -20.44 -13.47
CA GLU A 82 -9.59 -20.91 -12.45
C GLU A 82 -10.93 -20.17 -12.51
N LYS A 83 -10.94 -18.85 -12.75
CA LYS A 83 -12.16 -18.08 -12.97
C LYS A 83 -12.92 -18.59 -14.21
N LEU A 84 -12.23 -18.84 -15.33
CA LEU A 84 -12.85 -19.39 -16.55
C LEU A 84 -13.45 -20.78 -16.33
N LEU A 85 -12.75 -21.69 -15.62
CA LEU A 85 -13.32 -23.00 -15.28
C LEU A 85 -14.62 -22.89 -14.46
N ARG A 86 -14.70 -21.92 -13.55
CA ARG A 86 -15.92 -21.66 -12.76
C ARG A 86 -17.06 -21.04 -13.58
N LEU A 87 -16.73 -20.31 -14.65
CA LEU A 87 -17.69 -19.80 -15.63
C LEU A 87 -18.17 -20.88 -16.63
N GLY A 88 -17.59 -22.09 -16.58
CA GLY A 88 -17.99 -23.22 -17.41
C GLY A 88 -17.15 -23.41 -18.67
N TYR A 89 -16.06 -22.66 -18.86
CA TYR A 89 -15.13 -22.92 -19.97
C TYR A 89 -14.50 -24.31 -19.82
N THR A 90 -14.51 -25.07 -20.92
CA THR A 90 -14.14 -26.50 -20.93
C THR A 90 -12.74 -26.77 -21.46
N ALA A 91 -12.19 -25.86 -22.26
CA ALA A 91 -10.90 -25.98 -22.93
C ALA A 91 -9.98 -24.80 -22.58
N VAL A 92 -9.47 -24.78 -21.34
CA VAL A 92 -8.65 -23.68 -20.81
C VAL A 92 -7.17 -24.07 -20.79
N HIS A 93 -6.37 -23.29 -21.48
CA HIS A 93 -4.92 -23.38 -21.54
C HIS A 93 -4.27 -22.22 -20.78
N GLU A 94 -3.14 -22.50 -20.14
CA GLU A 94 -2.25 -21.50 -19.54
C GLU A 94 -0.90 -21.56 -20.24
N LEU A 95 -0.40 -20.42 -20.73
CA LEU A 95 0.94 -20.31 -21.28
C LEU A 95 1.97 -20.35 -20.15
N GLU A 96 2.78 -21.42 -20.15
CA GLU A 96 3.87 -21.59 -19.20
C GLU A 96 4.91 -20.47 -19.32
N GLY A 97 5.23 -19.83 -18.19
CA GLY A 97 6.19 -18.73 -18.14
C GLY A 97 5.73 -17.43 -18.82
N GLY A 98 4.44 -17.34 -19.20
CA GLY A 98 3.82 -16.11 -19.71
C GLY A 98 4.48 -15.53 -20.96
N ILE A 99 4.34 -14.22 -21.14
CA ILE A 99 4.95 -13.51 -22.28
C ILE A 99 6.48 -13.46 -22.21
N ALA A 100 7.08 -13.54 -21.01
CA ALA A 100 8.52 -13.63 -20.85
C ALA A 100 9.08 -14.89 -21.52
N ALA A 101 8.56 -16.07 -21.18
CA ALA A 101 9.00 -17.33 -21.80
C ALA A 101 8.68 -17.40 -23.30
N TRP A 102 7.59 -16.77 -23.76
CA TRP A 102 7.29 -16.63 -25.18
C TRP A 102 8.39 -15.85 -25.92
N ARG A 103 8.83 -14.71 -25.38
CA ARG A 103 9.93 -13.93 -25.94
C ARG A 103 11.26 -14.66 -25.87
N ASP A 104 11.57 -15.31 -24.75
CA ASP A 104 12.81 -16.07 -24.58
C ASP A 104 12.91 -17.25 -25.57
N ALA A 105 11.77 -17.78 -26.00
CA ALA A 105 11.68 -18.78 -27.07
C ALA A 105 11.84 -18.19 -28.49
N GLY A 106 12.08 -16.88 -28.64
CA GLY A 106 12.25 -16.19 -29.91
C GLY A 106 10.95 -16.01 -30.71
N MET A 107 9.79 -16.12 -30.06
CA MET A 107 8.50 -15.98 -30.71
C MET A 107 8.12 -14.49 -30.89
N PRO A 108 7.34 -14.13 -31.93
CA PRO A 108 7.02 -12.73 -32.22
C PRO A 108 6.11 -12.11 -31.15
N VAL A 109 6.28 -10.81 -30.94
CA VAL A 109 5.46 -9.96 -30.07
C VAL A 109 5.13 -8.66 -30.80
N GLU A 110 4.00 -8.04 -30.46
CA GLU A 110 3.68 -6.68 -30.90
C GLU A 110 4.06 -5.71 -29.78
N GLU A 111 4.95 -4.76 -30.06
CA GLU A 111 5.52 -3.87 -29.05
C GLU A 111 5.32 -2.38 -29.40
N THR A 112 5.02 -1.60 -28.36
CA THR A 112 5.01 -0.15 -28.36
C THR A 112 5.93 0.35 -27.24
N PRO A 113 6.70 1.43 -27.42
CA PRO A 113 7.59 1.93 -26.36
C PRO A 113 6.83 2.19 -25.05
N ALA A 114 7.25 1.52 -23.98
CA ALA A 114 6.64 1.68 -22.67
C ALA A 114 6.90 3.10 -22.11
N PRO A 115 5.93 3.70 -21.41
CA PRO A 115 6.20 4.90 -20.63
C PRO A 115 7.27 4.60 -19.58
N LYS A 116 8.21 5.53 -19.38
CA LYS A 116 9.21 5.38 -18.33
C LYS A 116 8.52 5.37 -16.97
N ALA A 117 8.94 4.46 -16.09
CA ALA A 117 8.49 4.45 -14.71
C ALA A 117 8.73 5.84 -14.07
N PRO A 118 7.81 6.31 -13.22
CA PRO A 118 8.00 7.58 -12.53
C PRO A 118 9.27 7.52 -11.67
N VAL A 119 9.99 8.64 -11.62
CA VAL A 119 11.19 8.83 -10.80
C VAL A 119 10.98 10.01 -9.88
N LEU A 120 11.51 9.92 -8.66
CA LEU A 120 11.59 11.08 -7.77
C LEU A 120 12.77 11.93 -8.20
N PHE A 121 12.52 13.22 -8.40
CA PHE A 121 13.57 14.19 -8.65
C PHE A 121 14.09 14.77 -7.35
N ASP A 122 15.36 15.14 -7.33
CA ASP A 122 15.97 15.81 -6.20
C ASP A 122 15.28 17.14 -5.91
N GLY A 123 15.11 17.45 -4.63
CA GLY A 123 14.44 18.66 -4.21
C GLY A 123 13.67 18.53 -2.92
N LYS A 124 12.88 19.56 -2.63
CA LYS A 124 12.03 19.67 -1.46
C LYS A 124 10.58 19.49 -1.87
N TYR A 125 9.90 18.56 -1.21
CA TYR A 125 8.49 18.27 -1.44
C TYR A 125 7.72 18.65 -0.20
N ARG A 126 6.74 19.53 -0.35
CA ARG A 126 5.87 19.94 0.75
C ARG A 126 4.82 18.88 0.99
N ILE A 127 4.52 18.58 2.26
CA ILE A 127 3.43 17.65 2.58
C ILE A 127 2.09 18.25 2.16
N ASP A 128 1.34 17.48 1.36
CA ASP A 128 -0.04 17.76 1.01
C ASP A 128 -0.92 17.44 2.23
N LEU A 129 -1.34 18.47 2.94
CA LEU A 129 -2.12 18.34 4.18
C LEU A 129 -3.54 17.81 3.95
N SER A 130 -4.03 17.86 2.71
CA SER A 130 -5.37 17.36 2.37
C SER A 130 -5.38 15.86 2.11
N GLU A 131 -4.27 15.33 1.60
CA GLU A 131 -4.09 13.90 1.29
C GLU A 131 -3.35 13.12 2.39
N SER A 132 -2.63 13.83 3.26
CA SER A 132 -1.87 13.27 4.37
C SER A 132 -2.69 13.23 5.66
N ARG A 133 -2.44 12.21 6.49
CA ARG A 133 -3.14 12.03 7.76
C ARG A 133 -2.32 11.24 8.77
N ILE A 134 -2.57 11.53 10.04
CA ILE A 134 -2.11 10.76 11.18
C ILE A 134 -3.35 10.29 11.95
N GLU A 135 -3.47 8.98 12.08
CA GLU A 135 -4.53 8.31 12.84
C GLU A 135 -3.89 7.64 14.06
N TRP A 136 -4.53 7.74 15.22
CA TRP A 136 -4.00 7.18 16.47
C TRP A 136 -4.95 6.12 17.04
N ILE A 137 -4.39 5.15 17.76
CA ILE A 137 -5.14 4.15 18.52
C ILE A 137 -4.55 4.03 19.94
N GLY A 138 -5.37 4.39 20.94
CA GLY A 138 -5.09 4.17 22.36
C GLY A 138 -5.89 2.99 22.88
N ARG A 139 -5.31 2.17 23.78
CA ARG A 139 -5.92 0.92 24.24
C ARG A 139 -5.86 0.80 25.77
N ASN A 140 -6.80 0.05 26.33
CA ASN A 140 -6.68 -0.58 27.64
C ASN A 140 -6.90 -2.09 27.50
N LEU A 141 -7.15 -2.80 28.61
CA LEU A 141 -7.34 -4.26 28.59
C LEU A 141 -8.57 -4.72 27.79
N LEU A 142 -9.63 -3.90 27.71
CA LEU A 142 -10.94 -4.32 27.20
C LEU A 142 -11.45 -3.44 26.06
N ASN A 143 -10.91 -2.22 25.93
CA ASN A 143 -11.40 -1.19 25.03
C ASN A 143 -10.25 -0.53 24.26
N ARG A 144 -10.62 0.16 23.19
CA ARG A 144 -9.73 1.03 22.43
C ARG A 144 -10.48 2.29 22.02
N HIS A 145 -9.74 3.37 21.91
CA HIS A 145 -10.18 4.61 21.27
C HIS A 145 -9.30 4.90 20.07
N THR A 146 -9.89 5.56 19.09
CA THR A 146 -9.30 5.88 17.80
C THR A 146 -9.60 7.32 17.45
N GLY A 147 -8.71 7.95 16.69
CA GLY A 147 -8.92 9.33 16.29
C GLY A 147 -7.87 9.83 15.31
N ARG A 148 -7.88 11.14 15.07
CA ARG A 148 -6.89 11.82 14.23
C ARG A 148 -6.16 12.89 15.00
N ILE A 149 -4.99 13.24 14.47
CA ILE A 149 -4.25 14.42 14.86
C ILE A 149 -3.76 15.12 13.60
N ALA A 150 -3.89 16.45 13.55
CA ALA A 150 -3.67 17.19 12.32
C ALA A 150 -2.18 17.39 12.04
N LEU A 151 -1.78 17.24 10.78
CA LEU A 151 -0.51 17.77 10.31
C LEU A 151 -0.66 19.27 10.09
N LYS A 152 0.19 20.06 10.73
CA LYS A 152 0.25 21.52 10.55
C LYS A 152 1.09 21.90 9.34
N ALA A 153 2.21 21.21 9.16
CA ALA A 153 3.14 21.39 8.05
C ALA A 153 4.09 20.20 7.94
N GLY A 154 4.78 20.09 6.81
CA GLY A 154 5.93 19.20 6.67
C GLY A 154 6.64 19.39 5.35
N GLU A 155 7.85 18.88 5.27
CA GLU A 155 8.70 18.88 4.08
C GLU A 155 9.52 17.59 4.03
N LEU A 156 9.67 17.00 2.85
CA LEU A 156 10.60 15.92 2.56
C LEU A 156 11.73 16.46 1.69
N ILE A 157 12.95 15.96 1.91
CA ILE A 157 14.13 16.28 1.13
C ILE A 157 14.54 15.02 0.38
N ILE A 158 14.55 15.10 -0.94
CA ILE A 158 14.97 14.02 -1.84
C ILE A 158 16.33 14.37 -2.45
N THR A 159 17.26 13.42 -2.42
CA THR A 159 18.60 13.50 -3.02
C THR A 159 18.92 12.16 -3.67
N ASP A 160 19.48 12.17 -4.87
CA ASP A 160 19.74 10.98 -5.69
C ASP A 160 18.49 10.08 -5.84
N GLY A 161 17.31 10.71 -5.93
CA GLY A 161 16.02 10.01 -6.00
C GLY A 161 15.60 9.27 -4.73
N GLN A 162 16.29 9.48 -3.60
CA GLN A 162 16.01 8.84 -2.31
C GLN A 162 15.66 9.86 -1.23
N LEU A 163 14.89 9.44 -0.22
CA LEU A 163 14.59 10.27 0.95
C LEU A 163 15.87 10.51 1.77
N ALA A 164 16.34 11.74 1.81
CA ALA A 164 17.53 12.14 2.54
C ALA A 164 17.24 12.79 3.90
N GLY A 165 16.01 13.30 4.09
CA GLY A 165 15.59 13.93 5.33
C GLY A 165 14.21 14.57 5.22
N GLY A 166 13.81 15.31 6.24
CA GLY A 166 12.53 15.99 6.27
C GLY A 166 12.04 16.26 7.68
N SER A 167 10.93 16.97 7.79
CA SER A 167 10.29 17.23 9.08
C SER A 167 8.78 17.32 8.96
N PHE A 168 8.09 17.00 10.05
CA PHE A 168 6.65 17.14 10.21
C PHE A 168 6.37 17.94 11.46
N ILE A 169 5.40 18.86 11.39
CA ILE A 169 4.84 19.57 12.53
C ILE A 169 3.41 19.07 12.70
N ILE A 170 3.11 18.53 13.87
CA ILE A 170 1.81 18.02 14.25
C ILE A 170 1.13 19.06 15.13
N ASP A 171 -0.10 19.44 14.78
CA ASP A 171 -0.94 20.28 15.63
C ASP A 171 -1.62 19.40 16.69
N MET A 172 -1.15 19.51 17.92
CA MET A 172 -1.64 18.72 19.04
C MET A 172 -2.99 19.21 19.54
N THR A 173 -3.34 20.47 19.28
CA THR A 173 -4.63 21.07 19.70
C THR A 173 -5.81 20.52 18.88
N GLY A 174 -5.52 19.98 17.69
CA GLY A 174 -6.51 19.42 16.76
C GLY A 174 -6.77 17.92 16.95
N ILE A 175 -6.47 17.34 18.11
CA ILE A 175 -6.73 15.91 18.35
C ILE A 175 -8.24 15.62 18.41
N THR A 176 -8.67 14.55 17.72
CA THR A 176 -10.08 14.13 17.65
C THR A 176 -10.25 12.69 18.13
N CYS A 177 -11.48 12.27 18.46
CA CYS A 177 -11.84 10.87 18.73
C CYS A 177 -13.01 10.45 17.83
N HIS A 178 -12.86 9.35 17.09
CA HIS A 178 -13.84 8.93 16.08
C HIS A 178 -14.83 7.89 16.59
N ASP A 179 -14.38 6.91 17.38
CA ASP A 179 -15.22 5.79 17.83
C ASP A 179 -16.26 6.20 18.88
N LEU A 180 -16.10 7.37 19.49
CA LEU A 180 -17.08 7.96 20.41
C LEU A 180 -17.95 9.05 19.76
N ALA A 181 -17.90 9.26 18.43
CA ALA A 181 -18.70 10.30 17.78
C ALA A 181 -20.20 10.20 18.15
N GLY A 182 -20.78 11.30 18.64
CA GLY A 182 -22.17 11.35 19.11
C GLY A 182 -22.41 10.80 20.52
N ASN A 183 -21.39 10.26 21.19
CA ASN A 183 -21.44 9.84 22.59
C ASN A 183 -21.10 11.02 23.52
N THR A 184 -21.75 11.09 24.69
CA THR A 184 -21.47 12.11 25.72
C THR A 184 -20.03 12.09 26.24
N LEU A 185 -19.34 10.97 26.12
CA LEU A 185 -17.95 10.79 26.54
C LEU A 185 -16.93 11.31 25.51
N HIS A 186 -17.34 11.63 24.28
CA HIS A 186 -16.45 12.12 23.24
C HIS A 186 -15.67 13.36 23.71
N ASP A 187 -16.39 14.42 24.08
CA ASP A 187 -15.78 15.70 24.46
C ASP A 187 -15.03 15.60 25.78
N VAL A 188 -15.45 14.67 26.66
CA VAL A 188 -14.76 14.39 27.92
C VAL A 188 -13.40 13.77 27.64
N LEU A 189 -13.33 12.76 26.77
CA LEU A 189 -12.07 12.11 26.39
C LEU A 189 -11.15 13.09 25.68
N VAL A 190 -11.65 13.81 24.66
CA VAL A 190 -10.82 14.76 23.90
C VAL A 190 -10.24 15.83 24.82
N ARG A 191 -11.05 16.41 25.71
CA ARG A 191 -10.55 17.37 26.71
C ARG A 191 -9.47 16.76 27.59
N HIS A 192 -9.67 15.54 28.08
CA HIS A 192 -8.70 14.88 28.95
C HIS A 192 -7.37 14.57 28.23
N LEU A 193 -7.41 14.17 26.96
CA LEU A 193 -6.19 14.00 26.15
C LEU A 193 -5.40 15.31 26.04
N CYS A 194 -6.09 16.45 26.01
CA CYS A 194 -5.48 17.77 25.91
C CYS A 194 -4.93 18.33 27.23
N ASP A 195 -5.35 17.80 28.38
CA ASP A 195 -5.04 18.30 29.72
C ASP A 195 -3.58 17.97 30.15
N HIS A 196 -3.15 18.65 31.23
CA HIS A 196 -1.77 18.62 31.74
C HIS A 196 -1.24 17.24 32.14
N ASP A 197 -2.11 16.32 32.54
CA ASP A 197 -1.76 14.94 32.94
C ASP A 197 -1.59 14.01 31.73
N PHE A 198 -1.90 14.49 30.52
CA PHE A 198 -1.70 13.79 29.26
C PHE A 198 -0.76 14.58 28.33
N PHE A 199 -1.25 15.12 27.21
CA PHE A 199 -0.42 15.83 26.22
C PHE A 199 -0.14 17.30 26.57
N ASP A 200 -0.90 17.89 27.50
CA ASP A 200 -0.75 19.30 27.91
C ASP A 200 -0.66 20.26 26.73
N THR A 201 -1.65 20.18 25.83
CA THR A 201 -1.65 20.89 24.54
C THR A 201 -1.72 22.41 24.68
N GLY A 202 -2.10 22.91 25.85
CA GLY A 202 -2.03 24.33 26.19
C GLY A 202 -0.60 24.83 26.31
N LEU A 203 0.31 24.02 26.86
CA LEU A 203 1.74 24.33 26.96
C LEU A 203 2.53 23.82 25.74
N PHE A 204 2.13 22.68 25.18
CA PHE A 204 2.77 22.02 24.04
C PHE A 204 1.78 21.85 22.87
N PRO A 205 1.44 22.95 22.17
CA PRO A 205 0.47 22.91 21.08
C PRO A 205 0.97 22.17 19.83
N GLU A 206 2.27 21.90 19.74
CA GLU A 206 2.90 21.24 18.61
C GLU A 206 3.78 20.06 19.05
N ALA A 207 3.75 18.99 18.26
CA ALA A 207 4.79 17.96 18.27
C ALA A 207 5.56 18.02 16.94
N ARG A 208 6.80 17.54 16.94
CA ARG A 208 7.67 17.58 15.76
C ARG A 208 8.34 16.24 15.54
N PHE A 209 8.36 15.76 14.31
CA PHE A 209 9.21 14.64 13.90
C PHE A 209 10.24 15.12 12.89
N GLU A 210 11.51 14.82 13.13
CA GLU A 210 12.63 15.16 12.24
C GLU A 210 13.27 13.88 11.75
N ILE A 211 13.28 13.66 10.43
CA ILE A 211 13.92 12.50 9.81
C ILE A 211 15.43 12.72 9.84
N THR A 212 16.15 11.80 10.47
CA THR A 212 17.62 11.83 10.59
C THR A 212 18.28 10.87 9.63
N ASN A 213 17.59 9.79 9.24
CA ASN A 213 18.06 8.82 8.27
C ASN A 213 16.88 8.10 7.61
N ALA A 214 17.04 7.72 6.35
CA ALA A 214 16.11 6.82 5.68
C ALA A 214 16.85 5.93 4.68
N GLY A 215 16.34 4.72 4.46
CA GLY A 215 16.99 3.77 3.56
C GLY A 215 16.07 2.64 3.12
N PRO A 216 16.40 1.95 2.02
CA PRO A 216 15.60 0.86 1.51
C PRO A 216 15.59 -0.32 2.50
N VAL A 217 14.45 -1.03 2.55
CA VAL A 217 14.35 -2.34 3.20
C VAL A 217 14.50 -3.42 2.13
N GLU A 218 15.47 -4.31 2.30
CA GLU A 218 15.71 -5.41 1.36
C GLU A 218 14.62 -6.49 1.44
N GLY A 219 14.33 -7.14 0.30
CA GLY A 219 13.48 -8.33 0.25
C GLY A 219 11.97 -8.09 0.33
N GLY A 220 11.50 -6.83 0.29
CA GLY A 220 10.08 -6.50 0.24
C GLY A 220 9.47 -6.64 -1.17
N THR A 221 8.22 -7.08 -1.26
CA THR A 221 7.40 -7.01 -2.48
C THR A 221 6.70 -5.64 -2.58
N PRO A 222 6.24 -5.20 -3.77
CA PRO A 222 5.34 -4.05 -3.86
C PRO A 222 4.15 -4.20 -2.90
N GLY A 223 3.93 -3.19 -2.06
CA GLY A 223 2.92 -3.20 -0.98
C GLY A 223 3.44 -3.62 0.39
N ALA A 224 4.61 -4.26 0.49
CA ALA A 224 5.31 -4.47 1.74
C ALA A 224 6.11 -3.21 2.15
N PRO A 225 6.45 -3.06 3.45
CA PRO A 225 7.34 -1.99 3.87
C PRO A 225 8.68 -2.09 3.14
N ASN A 226 9.07 -1.02 2.46
CA ASN A 226 10.25 -0.94 1.60
C ASN A 226 11.17 0.25 1.97
N LEU A 227 10.80 1.02 2.99
CA LEU A 227 11.54 2.18 3.48
C LEU A 227 11.65 2.10 5.01
N HIS A 228 12.87 2.08 5.54
CA HIS A 228 13.14 2.30 6.95
C HIS A 228 13.37 3.80 7.17
N VAL A 229 12.75 4.35 8.21
CA VAL A 229 12.85 5.76 8.58
C VAL A 229 13.27 5.84 10.04
N SER A 230 14.39 6.53 10.29
CA SER A 230 14.84 6.94 11.61
C SER A 230 14.62 8.43 11.78
N GLY A 231 14.19 8.84 12.96
CA GLY A 231 14.09 10.25 13.28
C GLY A 231 13.96 10.50 14.76
N ASN A 232 13.84 11.77 15.10
CA ASN A 232 13.59 12.22 16.46
C ASN A 232 12.17 12.75 16.57
N LEU A 233 11.38 12.19 17.48
CA LEU A 233 10.09 12.73 17.88
C LEU A 233 10.29 13.65 19.08
N THR A 234 9.87 14.89 18.93
CA THR A 234 9.64 15.83 20.02
C THR A 234 8.16 15.84 20.35
N LEU A 235 7.81 15.39 21.55
CA LEU A 235 6.44 15.39 22.07
C LEU A 235 6.50 15.88 23.52
N LYS A 236 5.66 16.87 23.84
CA LYS A 236 5.83 17.71 25.03
C LYS A 236 7.22 18.37 25.04
N ASP A 237 7.93 18.29 26.15
CA ASP A 237 9.27 18.83 26.36
C ASP A 237 10.40 17.80 26.11
N VAL A 238 10.06 16.59 25.65
CA VAL A 238 11.02 15.50 25.45
C VAL A 238 11.26 15.27 23.97
N THR A 239 12.54 15.10 23.60
CA THR A 239 12.97 14.62 22.28
C THR A 239 13.62 13.26 22.43
N ALA A 240 13.15 12.26 21.69
CA ALA A 240 13.71 10.91 21.71
C ALA A 240 13.63 10.26 20.31
N PRO A 241 14.50 9.27 20.01
CA PRO A 241 14.50 8.60 18.73
C PRO A 241 13.24 7.75 18.53
N LEU A 242 12.79 7.67 17.28
CA LEU A 242 11.71 6.82 16.84
C LEU A 242 12.01 6.29 15.43
N ASP A 243 12.01 4.97 15.31
CA ASP A 243 12.28 4.24 14.08
C ASP A 243 11.04 3.47 13.64
N PHE A 244 10.78 3.44 12.33
CA PHE A 244 9.68 2.67 11.77
C PHE A 244 9.91 2.30 10.30
N HIS A 245 9.14 1.33 9.82
CA HIS A 245 9.09 0.98 8.40
C HIS A 245 7.83 1.55 7.74
N ALA A 246 7.97 1.95 6.48
CA ALA A 246 6.90 2.44 5.63
C ALA A 246 6.88 1.70 4.29
N SER A 247 5.68 1.55 3.72
CA SER A 247 5.48 1.22 2.30
C SER A 247 5.45 2.54 1.53
N ALA A 248 6.51 2.84 0.80
CA ALA A 248 6.69 4.07 0.04
C ALA A 248 6.70 3.83 -1.47
N GLY A 249 6.35 4.85 -2.25
CA GLY A 249 6.34 4.81 -3.70
C GLY A 249 5.95 6.14 -4.32
N ILE A 250 5.70 6.12 -5.62
CA ILE A 250 5.21 7.27 -6.37
C ILE A 250 3.78 6.95 -6.81
N SER A 251 2.85 7.85 -6.52
CA SER A 251 1.46 7.73 -6.98
C SER A 251 1.34 7.88 -8.49
N ASP A 252 0.19 7.49 -9.06
CA ASP A 252 -0.10 7.62 -10.50
C ASP A 252 0.01 9.06 -11.03
N LYS A 253 -0.07 10.05 -10.13
CA LYS A 253 0.10 11.49 -10.44
C LYS A 253 1.55 11.97 -10.33
N GLY A 254 2.51 11.08 -10.10
CA GLY A 254 3.92 11.41 -9.93
C GLY A 254 4.30 11.94 -8.53
N LYS A 255 3.36 11.96 -7.56
CA LYS A 255 3.64 12.45 -6.20
C LYS A 255 4.28 11.37 -5.32
N PRO A 256 5.35 11.65 -4.56
CA PRO A 256 5.84 10.75 -3.51
C PRO A 256 4.75 10.49 -2.47
N ALA A 257 4.60 9.22 -2.09
CA ALA A 257 3.64 8.79 -1.09
C ALA A 257 4.23 7.69 -0.21
N ALA A 258 3.81 7.66 1.05
CA ALA A 258 4.19 6.60 1.99
C ALA A 258 3.03 6.28 2.95
N GLN A 259 2.93 5.02 3.35
CA GLN A 259 2.07 4.57 4.44
C GLN A 259 2.88 3.80 5.48
N ALA A 260 2.58 4.00 6.76
CA ALA A 260 3.22 3.27 7.84
C ALA A 260 2.22 2.99 8.97
N THR A 261 2.42 1.87 9.65
CA THR A 261 1.80 1.58 10.94
C THR A 261 2.93 1.32 11.93
N LEU A 262 2.96 2.06 13.02
CA LEU A 262 3.98 1.95 14.06
C LEU A 262 3.36 2.03 15.44
N SER A 263 4.10 1.59 16.45
CA SER A 263 3.72 1.78 17.85
C SER A 263 4.92 2.23 18.65
N PHE A 264 4.70 3.14 19.59
CA PHE A 264 5.75 3.60 20.49
C PHE A 264 5.23 3.73 21.92
N ASP A 265 6.16 3.66 22.87
CA ASP A 265 5.87 3.81 24.29
C ASP A 265 5.74 5.29 24.65
N ARG A 266 4.50 5.74 24.88
CA ARG A 266 4.19 7.15 25.21
C ARG A 266 4.86 7.63 26.49
N THR A 267 5.24 6.71 27.39
CA THR A 267 5.86 7.08 28.67
C THR A 267 7.27 7.62 28.50
N LEU A 268 7.93 7.36 27.37
CA LEU A 268 9.22 7.95 27.02
C LEU A 268 9.14 9.47 26.80
N TRP A 269 7.94 10.00 26.54
CA TRP A 269 7.68 11.43 26.34
C TRP A 269 6.84 12.05 27.46
N ASN A 270 6.92 11.50 28.67
CA ASN A 270 6.20 12.00 29.85
C ASN A 270 4.66 12.10 29.68
N VAL A 271 4.08 11.28 28.82
CA VAL A 271 2.62 11.08 28.75
C VAL A 271 2.30 9.91 29.67
N LEU A 272 2.03 10.17 30.95
CA LEU A 272 2.10 9.13 31.99
C LEU A 272 0.74 8.60 32.45
N TYR A 273 -0.35 9.38 32.36
CA TYR A 273 -1.66 9.00 32.91
C TYR A 273 -2.05 7.56 32.57
N GLY A 274 -2.55 6.81 33.55
CA GLY A 274 -3.04 5.45 33.32
C GLY A 274 -1.95 4.40 33.06
N SER A 275 -0.66 4.76 33.08
CA SER A 275 0.44 3.81 32.94
C SER A 275 0.66 3.02 34.23
N GLY A 276 0.69 1.69 34.13
CA GLY A 276 1.00 0.81 35.25
C GLY A 276 2.43 0.91 35.76
N LYS A 277 3.34 1.57 35.04
CA LYS A 277 4.71 1.83 35.49
C LYS A 277 4.79 2.91 36.59
N TRP A 278 3.84 3.84 36.58
CA TRP A 278 3.86 5.05 37.40
C TRP A 278 2.69 5.15 38.37
N PHE A 279 1.59 4.45 38.10
CA PHE A 279 0.38 4.49 38.89
C PHE A 279 0.00 3.09 39.37
N HIS A 280 -0.55 3.03 40.58
CA HIS A 280 -1.02 1.79 41.20
C HIS A 280 -2.55 1.80 41.32
N HIS A 281 -3.15 0.61 41.42
CA HIS A 281 -4.60 0.43 41.61
C HIS A 281 -5.46 1.15 40.54
N LEU A 282 -5.00 1.15 39.30
CA LEU A 282 -5.61 1.91 38.19
C LEU A 282 -7.05 1.50 37.85
N GLY A 283 -7.44 0.24 38.07
CA GLY A 283 -8.78 -0.25 37.73
C GLY A 283 -9.15 0.08 36.27
N GLY A 284 -10.30 0.74 36.08
CA GLY A 284 -10.78 1.18 34.76
C GLY A 284 -9.96 2.31 34.10
N HIS A 285 -9.01 2.92 34.81
CA HIS A 285 -8.16 4.01 34.32
C HIS A 285 -6.84 3.53 33.72
N LEU A 286 -6.61 2.21 33.66
CA LEU A 286 -5.43 1.67 32.98
C LEU A 286 -5.47 2.06 31.51
N VAL A 287 -4.36 2.60 31.01
CA VAL A 287 -4.14 2.94 29.60
C VAL A 287 -2.78 2.36 29.23
N ASN A 288 -2.73 1.56 28.16
CA ASN A 288 -1.51 0.91 27.73
C ASN A 288 -0.42 1.95 27.40
N ASP A 289 0.83 1.56 27.64
CA ASP A 289 1.99 2.41 27.36
C ASP A 289 2.23 2.56 25.86
N LEU A 290 1.99 1.50 25.09
CA LEU A 290 2.09 1.54 23.64
C LEU A 290 0.85 2.19 23.03
N ILE A 291 1.09 3.24 22.25
CA ILE A 291 0.10 3.83 21.34
C ILE A 291 0.47 3.48 19.91
N GLU A 292 -0.54 3.23 19.08
CA GLU A 292 -0.35 2.95 17.66
C GLU A 292 -0.64 4.21 16.84
N ILE A 293 0.20 4.43 15.83
CA ILE A 293 0.04 5.47 14.84
C ILE A 293 -0.08 4.82 13.46
N GLN A 294 -1.05 5.27 12.70
CA GLN A 294 -1.22 4.97 11.28
C GLN A 294 -1.00 6.26 10.49
N LEU A 295 -0.04 6.21 9.59
CA LEU A 295 0.42 7.35 8.82
C LEU A 295 0.11 7.13 7.34
N ARG A 296 -0.42 8.16 6.68
CA ARG A 296 -0.31 8.31 5.22
C ARG A 296 0.24 9.69 4.93
N ILE A 297 1.33 9.73 4.18
CA ILE A 297 1.96 10.94 3.68
C ILE A 297 1.86 10.97 2.16
N VAL A 298 1.51 12.13 1.63
CA VAL A 298 1.62 12.49 0.22
C VAL A 298 2.30 13.86 0.17
N ALA A 299 3.24 14.06 -0.75
CA ALA A 299 3.94 15.33 -0.90
C ALA A 299 4.01 15.78 -2.37
N GLU A 300 4.20 17.09 -2.58
CA GLU A 300 4.25 17.75 -3.90
C GLU A 300 5.29 18.86 -3.97
#